data_AF-A0A7W6WQB5-F1
#
_entry.id   AF-A0A7W6WQB5-F1
#
_cell.length_a   1.000
_cell.length_b   1.000
_cell.length_c   1.000
_cell.angle_alpha   90.00
_cell.angle_beta   90.00
_cell.angle_gamma   90.00
#
_symmetry.space_group_name_H-M   'P 1'
#
loop_
_entity.id
_entity.type
_entity.pdbx_description
1 polymer ?
#
loop_
_entity_poly.entity_id
_entity_poly.type
_entity_poly.pdbx_seq_one_letter_code
_entity_poly.pdbx_strand_id
1 'polypeptide(L)' 'MKLLLDSHILVWLAAMSAKLAAQARPLVENTDNTLFSVQPAYGN' A
#
# COMPACT_ATOMS: atom_id res chain seq x y z
N MET A 1 8.43 -4.31 9.92
CA MET A 1 8.98 -4.98 8.70
C MET A 1 8.97 -4.02 7.51
N LYS A 2 9.64 -4.31 6.39
CA LYS A 2 9.61 -3.48 5.18
C LYS A 2 8.64 -4.06 4.15
N LEU A 3 7.69 -3.26 3.69
CA LEU A 3 6.68 -3.66 2.70
C LEU A 3 6.79 -2.79 1.45
N LEU A 4 6.94 -3.41 0.29
CA LEU A 4 6.83 -2.73 -1.00
C LEU A 4 5.38 -2.79 -1.47
N LEU A 5 4.78 -1.62 -1.67
CA LEU A 5 3.41 -1.44 -2.08
C LEU A 5 3.34 -1.05 -3.55
N ASP A 6 2.53 -1.81 -4.28
CA ASP A 6 2.07 -1.44 -5.61
C ASP A 6 1.00 -0.33 -5.54
N SER A 7 0.93 0.51 -6.58
CA SER A 7 -0.01 1.62 -6.68
C SER A 7 -1.47 1.19 -6.55
N HIS A 8 -1.85 -0.01 -7.02
CA HIS A 8 -3.23 -0.50 -6.88
C HIS A 8 -3.60 -0.73 -5.41
N ILE A 9 -2.65 -1.18 -4.58
CA ILE A 9 -2.88 -1.37 -3.14
C ILE A 9 -3.13 -0.02 -2.47
N LEU A 10 -2.35 1.00 -2.83
CA LEU A 10 -2.56 2.37 -2.31
C LEU A 10 -3.93 2.92 -2.69
N VAL A 11 -4.36 2.73 -3.94
CA VAL A 11 -5.68 3.16 -4.41
C VAL A 11 -6.79 2.43 -3.65
N TRP A 12 -6.65 1.11 -3.43
CA TRP A 12 -7.64 0.34 -2.68
C TRP A 12 -7.71 0.72 -1.21
N LEU A 13 -6.57 1.02 -0.58
CA LEU A 13 -6.52 1.54 0.78
C LEU A 13 -7.23 2.89 0.88
N ALA A 14 -6.90 3.83 -0.01
CA ALA A 14 -7.48 5.17 -0.02
C ALA A 14 -9.00 5.15 -0.29
N ALA A 15 -9.46 4.25 -1.16
CA ALA A 15 -10.87 4.11 -1.51
C ALA A 15 -11.66 3.21 -0.54
N MET A 16 -11.04 2.72 0.55
CA MET A 16 -11.62 1.71 1.46
C MET A 16 -12.23 0.51 0.70
N SER A 17 -11.55 0.06 -0.35
CA SER A 17 -12.09 -0.90 -1.30
C SER A 17 -12.17 -2.32 -0.71
N ALA A 18 -13.28 -3.02 -0.97
CA ALA A 18 -13.42 -4.46 -0.70
C ALA A 18 -12.47 -5.34 -1.53
N LYS A 19 -11.75 -4.76 -2.51
CA LYS A 19 -10.71 -5.46 -3.28
C LYS A 19 -9.42 -5.68 -2.48
N LEU A 20 -9.22 -4.95 -1.37
CA LEU A 20 -8.10 -5.21 -0.49
C LEU A 20 -8.38 -6.48 0.33
N ALA A 21 -7.51 -7.49 0.20
CA ALA A 21 -7.63 -8.72 0.96
C ALA A 21 -7.62 -8.44 2.47
N ALA A 22 -8.50 -9.14 3.21
CA ALA A 22 -8.64 -8.95 4.67
C ALA A 22 -7.33 -9.21 5.43
N GLN A 23 -6.48 -10.12 4.93
CA GLN A 23 -5.17 -10.41 5.53
C GLN A 23 -4.12 -9.30 5.25
N ALA A 24 -4.28 -8.51 4.19
CA ALA A 24 -3.35 -7.45 3.84
C ALA A 24 -3.54 -6.21 4.72
N ARG A 25 -4.78 -5.95 5.13
CA ARG A 25 -5.15 -4.79 5.96
C ARG A 25 -4.32 -4.65 7.25
N PRO A 26 -4.18 -5.67 8.11
CA PRO A 26 -3.35 -5.58 9.31
C PRO A 26 -1.85 -5.43 9.01
N LEU A 27 -1.37 -5.80 7.81
CA LEU A 27 0.03 -5.59 7.43
C LEU A 27 0.30 -4.14 7.03
N VAL A 28 -0.65 -3.49 6.37
CA VAL A 28 -0.51 -2.08 5.96
C VAL A 28 -0.80 -1.12 7.11
N GLU A 29 -1.80 -1.42 7.93
CA GLU A 29 -2.19 -0.57 9.07
C GLU A 29 -1.25 -0.71 10.29
N ASN A 30 -0.33 -1.67 10.27
CA ASN A 30 0.67 -1.85 11.33
C ASN A 30 1.72 -0.73 11.27
N THR A 31 1.77 0.09 12.32
CA THR A 31 2.68 1.24 12.46
C THR A 31 4.16 0.87 12.65
N ASP A 32 4.46 -0.38 13.05
CA ASP A 32 5.83 -0.92 13.11
C ASP A 32 6.36 -1.33 11.72
N ASN A 33 5.52 -1.23 10.68
CA ASN A 33 5.93 -1.46 9.31
C ASN A 33 6.37 -0.17 8.62
N THR A 34 7.46 -0.28 7.87
CA THR A 34 7.91 0.77 6.95
C THR A 34 7.36 0.46 5.57
N LEU A 35 6.54 1.36 5.05
CA LEU A 35 5.87 1.24 3.76
C LEU A 35 6.68 1.97 2.68
N PHE A 36 6.97 1.28 1.58
CA PHE A 36 7.64 1.84 0.41
C PHE A 36 6.71 1.77 -0.80
N SER A 37 6.67 2.80 -1.62
CA SER A 37 5.99 2.76 -2.92
C SER A 37 6.95 3.27 -3.99
N VAL A 38 7.02 2.54 -5.11
CA VAL A 38 7.78 2.96 -6.29
C VAL A 38 6.82 3.65 -7.24
N GLN A 39 6.74 4.98 -7.16
CA GLN A 39 6.18 5.76 -8.26
C GLN A 39 7.28 5.97 -9.30
N PRO A 40 7.03 5.69 -10.59
CA PRO A 40 7.91 6.19 -11.62
C PRO A 40 7.92 7.71 -11.49
N ALA A 41 9.11 8.28 -11.31
CA ALA A 41 9.29 9.71 -11.47
C ALA A 41 8.93 10.02 -12.92
N TYR A 42 7.71 10.49 -13.17
CA TYR A 42 7.40 11.20 -14.40
C TYR A 42 8.24 12.47 -14.35
N GLY A 43 9.46 12.36 -14.86
CA GLY A 43 10.38 13.46 -15.06
C GLY A 43 9.80 14.40 -16.12
N ASN A 44 9.92 15.70 -15.83
CA ASN A 44 9.72 16.82 -16.76
C ASN A 44 10.39 16.58 -18.12
#